data_AF-A0A4Q5U7B2-F1
#
_entry.id   AF-A0A4Q5U7B2-F1
#
_cell.length_a   1.000
_cell.length_b   1.000
_cell.length_c   1.000
_cell.angle_alpha   90.00
_cell.angle_beta   90.00
_cell.angle_gamma   90.00
#
_symmetry.space_group_name_H-M   'P 1'
#
loop_
_entity.id
_entity.type
_entity.pdbx_description
1 polymer ?
#
loop_
_entity_poly.entity_id
_entity_poly.type
_entity_poly.pdbx_seq_one_letter_code
_entity_poly.pdbx_strand_id
1 'polypeptide(L)'
;MYTTPSLIRRMLPLFLCLSLTTIHSQYATRIHFNASNVFAGIEVGSKGVKMSVVEMNKKSFSVVKDTSVNTDFISFSSQSSVATLDGLAGLFNTAMTVYGIPSDRIYTVISSGVKMQADKDNQQKQIDQLIGGFRERIHEPNRKVDIVDVTQEARLS
;
A
#
# COMPACT_ATOMS: atom_id res chain seq x y z
N MET A 1 -24.06 62.54 -37.42
CA MET A 1 -23.22 61.68 -38.27
C MET A 1 -22.22 60.94 -37.40
N TYR A 2 -22.24 59.61 -37.50
CA TYR A 2 -21.24 58.58 -37.18
C TYR A 2 -20.55 58.51 -35.79
N THR A 3 -20.93 57.42 -35.13
CA THR A 3 -20.24 56.56 -34.14
C THR A 3 -18.72 56.38 -34.34
N THR A 4 -17.96 56.22 -33.26
CA THR A 4 -17.42 54.89 -32.85
C THR A 4 -16.65 54.91 -31.51
N PRO A 5 -16.68 53.80 -30.76
CA PRO A 5 -15.98 53.60 -29.49
C PRO A 5 -14.63 52.86 -29.68
N SER A 6 -13.94 52.62 -28.56
CA SER A 6 -12.98 51.53 -28.33
C SER A 6 -11.49 51.83 -28.51
N LEU A 7 -10.81 52.03 -27.37
CA LEU A 7 -9.44 51.56 -27.21
C LEU A 7 -9.17 50.97 -25.81
N ILE A 8 -9.91 51.39 -24.78
CA ILE A 8 -9.66 50.93 -23.40
C ILE A 8 -10.33 49.57 -23.09
N ARG A 9 -11.29 49.11 -23.91
CA ARG A 9 -12.00 47.81 -23.72
C ARG A 9 -11.45 46.68 -24.60
N ARG A 10 -10.18 46.74 -25.02
CA ARG A 10 -9.53 45.66 -25.80
C ARG A 10 -8.31 45.04 -25.10
N MET A 11 -8.10 45.34 -23.83
CA MET A 11 -7.01 44.76 -23.02
C MET A 11 -7.51 43.82 -21.91
N LEU A 12 -8.67 43.18 -22.08
CA LEU A 12 -9.22 42.25 -21.09
C LEU A 12 -9.36 40.77 -21.51
N PRO A 13 -9.23 40.35 -22.78
CA PRO A 13 -9.24 38.91 -23.08
C PRO A 13 -7.85 38.31 -23.35
N LEU A 14 -6.74 39.01 -23.08
CA LEU A 14 -5.39 38.48 -23.36
C LEU A 14 -4.68 37.87 -22.13
N PHE A 15 -5.22 38.03 -20.93
CA PHE A 15 -4.63 37.47 -19.71
C PHE A 15 -5.28 36.17 -19.23
N LEU A 16 -6.32 35.68 -19.92
CA LEU A 16 -7.07 34.47 -19.54
C LEU A 16 -6.70 33.20 -20.35
N CYS A 17 -5.70 33.27 -21.23
CA CYS A 17 -5.27 32.11 -22.04
C CYS A 17 -3.91 31.52 -21.61
N LEU A 18 -3.29 32.00 -20.53
CA LEU A 18 -1.97 31.53 -20.10
C LEU A 18 -2.02 30.77 -18.77
N SER A 19 -2.97 29.84 -18.66
CA SER A 19 -2.95 28.79 -17.65
C SER A 19 -3.33 27.45 -18.27
N LEU A 20 -2.69 27.11 -19.39
CA LEU A 20 -2.45 25.70 -19.71
C LEU A 20 -1.45 25.17 -18.67
N THR A 21 -1.97 24.82 -17.50
CA THR A 21 -1.23 24.01 -16.55
C THR A 21 -0.95 22.68 -17.22
N THR A 22 0.28 22.49 -17.66
CA THR A 22 0.80 21.18 -18.00
C THR A 22 0.73 20.33 -16.74
N ILE A 23 -0.32 19.53 -16.62
CA ILE A 23 -0.41 18.43 -15.66
C ILE A 23 0.70 17.46 -16.07
N HIS A 24 1.89 17.66 -15.51
CA HIS A 24 2.94 16.67 -15.58
C HIS A 24 2.48 15.51 -14.69
N SER A 25 1.94 14.47 -15.31
CA SER A 25 1.93 13.15 -14.69
C SER A 25 3.40 12.81 -14.44
N GLN A 26 3.80 12.81 -13.17
CA GLN A 26 5.07 12.21 -12.78
C GLN A 26 4.90 10.72 -13.04
N TYR A 27 5.35 10.26 -14.21
CA TYR A 27 5.62 8.86 -14.41
C TYR A 27 6.58 8.48 -13.29
N ALA A 28 6.08 7.74 -12.29
CA ALA A 28 6.94 7.08 -11.33
C ALA A 28 7.96 6.33 -12.18
N THR A 29 9.22 6.76 -12.10
CA THR A 29 10.33 6.07 -12.76
C THR A 29 10.16 4.61 -12.41
N ARG A 30 9.87 3.76 -13.41
CA ARG A 30 9.83 2.31 -13.21
C ARG A 30 11.20 1.97 -12.65
N ILE A 31 11.26 1.69 -11.36
CA ILE A 31 12.51 1.31 -10.73
C ILE A 31 12.94 0.05 -11.45
N HIS A 32 14.10 0.10 -12.10
CA HIS A 32 14.63 -0.97 -12.92
C HIS A 32 15.22 -2.04 -11.98
N PHE A 33 14.33 -2.78 -11.33
CA PHE A 33 14.72 -3.93 -10.52
C PHE A 33 15.10 -5.09 -11.43
N ASN A 34 16.09 -5.89 -11.02
CA ASN A 34 16.18 -7.24 -11.55
C ASN A 34 15.04 -8.07 -10.96
N ALA A 35 13.94 -8.15 -11.70
CA ALA A 35 12.70 -8.81 -11.25
C ALA A 35 12.91 -10.26 -10.76
N SER A 36 14.02 -10.92 -11.12
CA SER A 36 14.32 -12.27 -10.61
C SER A 36 14.68 -12.33 -9.12
N ASN A 37 15.03 -11.20 -8.51
CA ASN A 37 15.65 -11.15 -7.18
C ASN A 37 14.90 -10.26 -6.18
N VAL A 38 13.73 -9.73 -6.55
CA VAL A 38 12.95 -8.85 -5.67
C VAL A 38 11.78 -9.61 -5.05
N PHE A 39 11.56 -9.34 -3.76
CA PHE A 39 10.50 -9.89 -2.94
C PHE A 39 9.83 -8.76 -2.16
N ALA A 40 8.61 -9.03 -1.68
CA ALA A 40 7.94 -8.13 -0.74
C ALA A 40 7.50 -8.89 0.50
N GLY A 41 7.69 -8.29 1.68
CA GLY A 41 7.06 -8.70 2.92
C GLY A 41 5.99 -7.67 3.28
N ILE A 42 4.77 -8.13 3.55
CA ILE A 42 3.66 -7.29 4.01
C ILE A 42 3.20 -7.80 5.38
N GLU A 43 3.23 -6.93 6.37
CA GLU A 43 2.90 -7.24 7.75
C GLU A 43 1.70 -6.41 8.21
N VAL A 44 0.70 -7.06 8.81
CA VAL A 44 -0.34 -6.39 9.59
C VAL A 44 0.13 -6.32 11.03
N GLY A 45 0.47 -5.10 11.47
CA GLY A 45 0.85 -4.78 12.83
C GLY A 45 -0.27 -4.06 13.59
N SER A 46 0.02 -3.69 14.84
CA SER A 46 -0.97 -3.07 15.72
C SER A 46 -1.55 -1.76 15.18
N LYS A 47 -0.67 -0.89 14.68
CA LYS A 47 -1.06 0.46 14.20
C LYS A 47 -1.45 0.50 12.73
N GLY A 48 -1.20 -0.56 11.97
CA GLY A 48 -1.37 -0.51 10.52
C GLY A 48 -0.67 -1.63 9.77
N VAL A 49 -0.68 -1.49 8.45
CA VAL A 49 -0.05 -2.43 7.53
C VAL A 49 1.25 -1.82 7.01
N LYS A 50 2.33 -2.61 6.99
CA LYS A 50 3.62 -2.21 6.45
C LYS A 50 3.99 -3.13 5.29
N MET A 51 4.67 -2.57 4.31
CA MET A 51 5.29 -3.34 3.24
C MET A 51 6.75 -2.93 3.11
N SER A 52 7.62 -3.94 3.05
CA SER A 52 9.03 -3.80 2.72
C SER A 52 9.33 -4.56 1.44
N VAL A 53 9.95 -3.89 0.48
CA VAL A 53 10.48 -4.48 -0.74
C VAL A 53 11.96 -4.74 -0.53
N VAL A 54 12.37 -5.97 -0.76
CA VAL A 54 13.75 -6.41 -0.57
C VAL A 54 14.31 -6.97 -1.86
N GLU A 55 15.54 -6.57 -2.17
CA GLU A 55 16.34 -7.16 -3.25
C GLU A 55 17.33 -8.15 -2.64
N MET A 56 17.32 -9.38 -3.16
CA MET A 56 18.15 -10.49 -2.71
C MET A 56 19.35 -10.66 -3.64
N ASN A 57 20.53 -10.67 -3.05
CA ASN A 57 21.77 -11.09 -3.67
C ASN A 57 22.20 -12.44 -3.09
N LYS A 58 23.14 -13.14 -3.74
CA LYS A 58 23.56 -14.50 -3.35
C LYS A 58 23.94 -14.68 -1.86
N LYS A 59 24.28 -13.61 -1.15
CA LYS A 59 24.72 -13.64 0.25
C LYS A 59 24.15 -12.51 1.12
N SER A 60 23.30 -11.64 0.58
CA SER A 60 22.82 -10.46 1.29
C SER A 60 21.46 -10.03 0.77
N PHE A 61 20.76 -9.24 1.56
CA PHE A 61 19.55 -8.55 1.14
C PHE A 61 19.72 -7.04 1.39
N SER A 62 19.00 -6.25 0.61
CA SER A 62 18.86 -4.82 0.84
C SER A 62 17.39 -4.44 0.77
N VAL A 63 16.92 -3.69 1.76
CA VAL A 63 15.61 -3.05 1.70
C VAL A 63 15.69 -1.90 0.71
N VAL A 64 14.93 -2.01 -0.37
CA VAL A 64 14.93 -1.01 -1.46
C VAL A 64 13.78 -0.03 -1.30
N LYS A 65 12.70 -0.43 -0.61
CA LYS A 65 11.57 0.44 -0.35
C LYS A 65 10.78 -0.02 0.87
N ASP A 66 10.36 0.94 1.68
CA ASP A 66 9.38 0.74 2.74
C ASP A 66 8.19 1.68 2.55
N THR A 67 7.00 1.19 2.91
CA THR A 67 5.78 1.98 2.94
C THR A 67 4.82 1.41 3.99
N SER A 68 3.90 2.25 4.47
CA SER A 68 2.93 1.86 5.48
C SER A 68 1.61 2.60 5.33
N VAL A 69 0.54 1.95 5.80
CA VAL A 69 -0.81 2.50 5.90
C VAL A 69 -1.25 2.38 7.36
N ASN A 70 -1.60 3.50 7.99
CA ASN A 70 -2.06 3.52 9.38
C ASN A 70 -3.56 3.21 9.44
N THR A 71 -3.94 2.19 10.19
CA THR A 71 -5.33 1.68 10.23
C THR A 71 -5.80 1.34 11.64
N ASP A 72 -4.90 1.31 12.62
CA ASP A 72 -5.17 0.98 14.03
C ASP A 72 -5.94 -0.34 14.20
N PHE A 73 -5.43 -1.41 13.62
CA PHE A 73 -6.15 -2.69 13.52
C PHE A 73 -6.52 -3.29 14.88
N ILE A 74 -5.68 -3.10 15.91
CA ILE A 74 -5.94 -3.67 17.25
C ILE A 74 -7.11 -3.02 18.00
N SER A 75 -7.71 -1.95 17.45
CA SER A 75 -9.00 -1.47 17.96
C SER A 75 -10.16 -2.41 17.64
N PHE A 76 -9.98 -3.32 16.67
CA PHE A 76 -10.95 -4.33 16.24
C PHE A 76 -12.35 -3.79 15.92
N SER A 77 -12.43 -2.51 15.54
CA SER A 77 -13.66 -1.88 15.09
C SER A 77 -13.94 -2.25 13.62
N SER A 78 -15.20 -2.10 13.19
CA SER A 78 -15.55 -2.27 11.77
C SER A 78 -14.75 -1.32 10.87
N GLN A 79 -14.51 -0.08 11.32
CA GLN A 79 -13.78 0.92 10.55
C GLN A 79 -12.30 0.55 10.39
N SER A 80 -11.63 0.16 11.49
CA SER A 80 -10.23 -0.25 11.44
C SER A 80 -10.05 -1.57 10.68
N SER A 81 -11.02 -2.48 10.73
CA SER A 81 -10.99 -3.72 9.95
C SER A 81 -11.07 -3.46 8.45
N VAL A 82 -11.99 -2.61 8.01
CA VAL A 82 -12.11 -2.21 6.58
C VAL A 82 -10.85 -1.46 6.14
N ALA A 83 -10.37 -0.50 6.94
CA ALA A 83 -9.16 0.25 6.61
C ALA A 83 -7.94 -0.67 6.50
N THR A 84 -7.81 -1.66 7.39
CA THR A 84 -6.71 -2.65 7.38
C THR A 84 -6.80 -3.55 6.15
N LEU A 85 -7.99 -4.02 5.80
CA LEU A 85 -8.21 -4.81 4.60
C LEU A 85 -7.83 -4.04 3.33
N ASP A 86 -8.24 -2.77 3.24
CA ASP A 86 -7.91 -1.89 2.12
C ASP A 86 -6.42 -1.58 2.05
N GLY A 87 -5.77 -1.31 3.19
CA GLY A 87 -4.33 -1.13 3.28
C GLY A 87 -3.57 -2.37 2.84
N LEU A 88 -3.96 -3.54 3.34
CA LEU A 88 -3.34 -4.82 3.02
C LEU A 88 -3.45 -5.17 1.54
N ALA A 89 -4.67 -5.13 0.98
CA ALA A 89 -4.89 -5.38 -0.44
C ALA A 89 -4.22 -4.31 -1.34
N GLY A 90 -4.25 -3.04 -0.91
CA GLY A 90 -3.62 -1.93 -1.63
C GLY A 90 -2.11 -2.09 -1.74
N LEU A 91 -1.44 -2.44 -0.64
CA LEU A 91 0.02 -2.69 -0.64
C LEU A 91 0.38 -3.94 -1.46
N PHE A 92 -0.42 -5.01 -1.37
CA PHE A 92 -0.25 -6.19 -2.20
C PHE A 92 -0.32 -5.87 -3.69
N ASN A 93 -1.35 -5.15 -4.11
CA ASN A 93 -1.51 -4.71 -5.50
C ASN A 93 -0.40 -3.74 -5.93
N THR A 94 0.10 -2.91 -5.02
CA THR A 94 1.26 -2.03 -5.27
C THR A 94 2.51 -2.87 -5.56
N ALA A 95 2.80 -3.90 -4.77
CA ALA A 95 3.91 -4.81 -5.03
C ALA A 95 3.81 -5.47 -6.41
N MET A 96 2.63 -5.96 -6.78
CA MET A 96 2.43 -6.59 -8.08
C MET A 96 2.53 -5.62 -9.26
N THR A 97 1.83 -4.49 -9.18
CA THR A 97 1.61 -3.63 -10.35
C THR A 97 2.65 -2.53 -10.49
N VAL A 98 3.10 -1.95 -9.38
CA VAL A 98 4.08 -0.86 -9.37
C VAL A 98 5.50 -1.41 -9.34
N TYR A 99 5.77 -2.43 -8.51
CA TYR A 99 7.10 -3.01 -8.39
C TYR A 99 7.31 -4.26 -9.26
N GLY A 100 6.27 -4.78 -9.91
CA GLY A 100 6.38 -5.92 -10.82
C GLY A 100 6.73 -7.23 -10.11
N ILE A 101 6.49 -7.32 -8.79
CA ILE A 101 6.84 -8.48 -7.99
C ILE A 101 5.75 -9.53 -8.21
N PRO A 102 6.10 -10.74 -8.67
CA PRO A 102 5.11 -11.78 -8.87
C PRO A 102 4.51 -12.21 -7.53
N SER A 103 3.23 -12.57 -7.56
CA SER A 103 2.43 -12.87 -6.38
C SER A 103 3.05 -13.92 -5.45
N ASP A 104 3.70 -14.94 -6.00
CA ASP A 104 4.40 -16.01 -5.28
C ASP A 104 5.65 -15.56 -4.52
N ARG A 105 6.08 -14.31 -4.70
CA ARG A 105 7.21 -13.66 -4.00
C ARG A 105 6.78 -12.55 -3.05
N ILE A 106 5.48 -12.42 -2.84
CA ILE A 106 4.90 -11.51 -1.86
C ILE A 106 4.48 -12.35 -0.65
N TYR A 107 5.13 -12.13 0.48
CA TYR A 107 4.85 -12.80 1.74
C TYR A 107 3.95 -11.91 2.59
N THR A 108 2.94 -12.51 3.21
CA THR A 108 1.93 -11.79 3.98
C THR A 108 1.83 -12.38 5.38
N VAL A 109 1.93 -11.54 6.40
CA VAL A 109 1.96 -11.97 7.80
C VAL A 109 1.08 -11.11 8.70
N ILE A 110 0.53 -11.72 9.74
CA ILE A 110 -0.08 -11.05 10.90
C ILE A 110 0.93 -11.13 12.05
N SER A 111 1.28 -9.98 12.65
CA SER A 111 2.31 -9.95 13.70
C SER A 111 1.84 -10.53 15.02
N SER A 112 2.78 -10.92 15.89
CA SER A 112 2.44 -11.49 17.18
C SER A 112 1.75 -10.47 18.08
N GLY A 113 2.08 -9.17 17.94
CA GLY A 113 1.41 -8.09 18.66
C GLY A 113 -0.09 -8.03 18.37
N VAL A 114 -0.49 -8.24 17.12
CA VAL A 114 -1.92 -8.33 16.75
C VAL A 114 -2.55 -9.59 17.33
N LYS A 115 -1.87 -10.74 17.21
CA LYS A 115 -2.36 -12.02 17.74
C LYS A 115 -2.59 -11.99 19.24
N MET A 116 -1.60 -11.53 20.00
CA MET A 116 -1.68 -11.40 21.47
C MET A 116 -2.83 -10.50 21.90
N GLN A 117 -3.02 -9.37 21.21
CA GLN A 117 -4.10 -8.44 21.53
C GLN A 117 -5.47 -9.04 21.18
N ALA A 118 -5.59 -9.74 20.05
CA ALA A 118 -6.81 -10.45 19.69
C ALA A 118 -7.14 -11.57 20.70
N ASP A 119 -6.15 -12.29 21.21
CA ASP A 119 -6.37 -13.32 22.23
C ASP A 119 -6.85 -12.73 23.54
N LYS A 120 -6.25 -11.61 23.97
CA LYS A 120 -6.65 -10.90 25.18
C LYS A 120 -8.09 -10.40 25.11
N ASP A 121 -8.51 -9.88 23.95
CA ASP A 121 -9.81 -9.25 23.77
C ASP A 121 -10.86 -10.22 23.18
N ASN A 122 -10.51 -11.50 22.98
CA ASN A 122 -11.33 -12.53 22.34
C ASN A 122 -11.79 -12.16 20.91
N GLN A 123 -10.89 -11.54 20.13
CA GLN A 123 -11.13 -11.03 18.77
C GLN A 123 -10.46 -11.87 17.66
N GLN A 124 -10.14 -13.15 17.90
CA GLN A 124 -9.54 -14.03 16.88
C GLN A 124 -10.35 -14.05 15.56
N LYS A 125 -11.68 -13.96 15.66
CA LYS A 125 -12.59 -13.88 14.50
C LYS A 125 -12.26 -12.71 13.57
N GLN A 126 -11.78 -11.57 14.09
CA GLN A 126 -11.41 -10.41 13.28
C GLN A 126 -10.19 -10.70 12.42
N ILE A 127 -9.22 -11.45 12.95
CA ILE A 127 -8.04 -11.90 12.18
C ILE A 127 -8.51 -12.85 11.07
N ASP A 128 -9.36 -13.82 11.38
CA ASP A 128 -9.85 -14.79 10.41
C ASP A 128 -10.66 -14.10 9.28
N GLN A 129 -11.48 -13.11 9.65
CA GLN A 129 -12.23 -12.28 8.70
C GLN A 129 -11.33 -11.42 7.83
N LEU A 130 -10.28 -10.80 8.40
CA LEU A 130 -9.30 -10.03 7.64
C LEU A 130 -8.59 -10.93 6.61
N ILE A 131 -8.14 -12.11 7.02
CA ILE A 131 -7.47 -13.08 6.13
C ILE A 131 -8.41 -13.54 5.02
N GLY A 132 -9.66 -13.89 5.35
CA GLY A 132 -10.66 -14.30 4.38
C GLY A 132 -10.98 -13.19 3.37
N GLY A 133 -11.27 -11.99 3.87
CA GLY A 133 -11.55 -10.82 3.02
C GLY A 133 -10.37 -10.42 2.15
N PHE A 134 -9.13 -10.55 2.65
CA PHE A 134 -7.93 -10.29 1.86
C PHE A 134 -7.81 -11.23 0.68
N ARG A 135 -7.95 -12.54 0.91
CA ARG A 135 -7.92 -13.58 -0.14
C ARG A 135 -8.98 -13.34 -1.21
N GLU A 136 -10.18 -12.99 -0.80
CA GLU A 136 -11.27 -12.64 -1.73
C GLU A 136 -10.90 -11.41 -2.57
N ARG A 137 -10.43 -10.34 -1.93
CA ARG A 137 -10.15 -9.04 -2.56
C ARG A 137 -9.00 -9.09 -3.58
N ILE A 138 -8.05 -10.01 -3.42
CA ILE A 138 -6.97 -10.24 -4.38
C ILE A 138 -7.25 -11.40 -5.35
N HIS A 139 -8.39 -12.08 -5.20
CA HIS A 139 -8.77 -13.27 -5.98
C HIS A 139 -7.79 -14.47 -5.83
N GLU A 140 -7.21 -14.66 -4.64
CA GLU A 140 -6.33 -15.79 -4.33
C GLU A 140 -6.84 -16.55 -3.09
N PRO A 141 -7.89 -17.39 -3.24
CA PRO A 141 -8.57 -18.04 -2.11
C PRO A 141 -7.65 -18.95 -1.28
N ASN A 142 -6.58 -19.46 -1.89
CA ASN A 142 -5.63 -20.37 -1.26
C ASN A 142 -4.35 -19.67 -0.77
N ARG A 143 -4.25 -18.34 -0.86
CA ARG A 143 -3.06 -17.61 -0.40
C ARG A 143 -2.79 -17.89 1.07
N LYS A 144 -1.54 -18.25 1.37
CA LYS A 144 -1.05 -18.36 2.74
C LYS A 144 -0.89 -16.96 3.35
N VAL A 145 -1.44 -16.77 4.54
CA VAL A 145 -1.17 -15.62 5.40
C VAL A 145 -0.74 -16.21 6.73
N ASP A 146 0.52 -16.00 7.09
CA ASP A 146 1.09 -16.58 8.30
C ASP A 146 0.76 -15.70 9.52
N ILE A 147 0.46 -16.34 10.65
CA ILE A 147 0.38 -15.64 11.94
C ILE A 147 1.68 -15.94 12.66
N VAL A 148 2.51 -14.91 12.82
CA VAL A 148 3.84 -15.06 13.40
C VAL A 148 3.70 -15.07 14.91
N ASP A 149 4.21 -16.11 15.56
CA ASP A 149 4.31 -16.17 17.02
C ASP A 149 5.53 -15.34 17.50
N VAL A 150 5.50 -14.88 18.76
CA VAL A 150 6.56 -14.06 19.37
C VAL A 150 7.94 -14.71 19.21
N THR A 151 7.99 -16.05 19.29
CA THR A 151 9.21 -16.85 19.12
C THR A 151 9.78 -16.77 17.70
N GLN A 152 8.91 -16.65 16.69
CA GLN A 152 9.30 -16.45 15.29
C GLN A 152 9.62 -14.98 15.01
N GLU A 153 8.90 -14.04 15.62
CA GLU A 153 9.17 -12.61 15.47
C GLU A 153 10.57 -12.25 16.01
N ALA A 154 10.97 -12.81 17.15
CA ALA A 154 12.33 -12.67 17.71
C ALA A 154 13.45 -13.28 16.84
N ARG A 155 13.12 -14.17 15.90
CA ARG A 155 14.07 -14.73 14.92
C ARG A 155 14.13 -13.91 13.62
N LEU A 156 13.11 -13.10 13.35
CA LEU A 156 12.94 -12.33 12.10
C LEU A 156 13.24 -10.83 12.28
N SER A 157 13.34 -10.36 13.52
CA SER A 157 13.75 -8.99 13.92
C SER A 157 15.26 -8.86 13.98
#